data_AF-A0A538IK56-F1
#
_entry.id   AF-A0A538IK56-F1
#
_cell.length_a   1.000
_cell.length_b   1.000
_cell.length_c   1.000
_cell.angle_alpha   90.00
_cell.angle_beta   90.00
_cell.angle_gamma   90.00
#
_symmetry.space_group_name_H-M   'P 1'
#
loop_
_entity.id
_entity.type
_entity.pdbx_description
1 polymer ?
#
loop_
_entity_poly.entity_id
_entity_poly.type
_entity_poly.pdbx_seq_one_letter_code
_entity_poly.pdbx_strand_id
1 'polypeptide(L)'
;AAETKSILVNSGAEAIENAVKIARAATGRPGVVVFDRAFHGRTSLTMAMTAKLVYKQGFGPLATDVHRAAAPYPFRGVSTEDALASLGLLFAQDVDPKSVACIVLEPVQG
;
A
#
# COMPACT_ATOMS: atom_id res chain seq x y z
N ALA A 1 18.77 -3.94 19.65
CA ALA A 1 17.57 -3.62 18.87
C ALA A 1 16.72 -2.66 19.71
N ALA A 2 16.09 -1.65 19.10
CA ALA A 2 15.11 -0.85 19.83
C ALA A 2 13.96 -1.76 20.30
N GLU A 3 13.36 -1.46 21.45
CA GLU A 3 12.23 -2.22 21.97
C GLU A 3 11.00 -2.05 21.08
N THR A 4 10.42 -3.16 20.61
CA THR A 4 9.21 -3.14 19.78
C THR A 4 7.97 -2.97 20.66
N LYS A 5 7.04 -2.12 20.24
CA LYS A 5 5.74 -1.92 20.91
C LYS A 5 4.60 -2.34 19.99
N SER A 6 3.49 -2.74 20.60
CA SER A 6 2.29 -3.20 19.89
C SER A 6 1.07 -2.37 20.27
N ILE A 7 0.12 -2.31 19.35
CA ILE A 7 -1.25 -1.81 19.59
C ILE A 7 -2.23 -2.94 19.29
N LEU A 8 -3.35 -2.98 20.01
CA LEU A 8 -4.41 -3.96 19.81
C LEU A 8 -5.62 -3.27 19.15
N VAL A 9 -6.14 -3.89 18.10
CA VAL A 9 -7.29 -3.41 17.30
C VAL A 9 -8.18 -4.59 16.93
N ASN A 10 -9.39 -4.33 16.42
CA ASN A 10 -10.40 -5.37 16.23
C ASN A 10 -10.31 -6.05 14.85
N SER A 11 -9.82 -5.34 13.83
CA SER A 11 -9.81 -5.80 12.44
C SER A 11 -8.48 -5.59 11.74
N GLY A 12 -8.26 -6.35 10.66
CA GLY A 12 -7.10 -6.16 9.79
C GLY A 12 -7.08 -4.77 9.12
N ALA A 13 -8.26 -4.21 8.81
CA ALA A 13 -8.34 -2.87 8.24
C ALA A 13 -7.87 -1.80 9.24
N GLU A 14 -8.28 -1.88 10.50
CA GLU A 14 -7.78 -0.99 11.57
C GLU A 14 -6.28 -1.16 11.81
N ALA A 15 -5.76 -2.38 11.67
CA ALA A 15 -4.32 -2.64 11.79
C ALA A 15 -3.55 -1.93 10.67
N ILE A 16 -4.00 -2.03 9.42
CA ILE A 16 -3.39 -1.32 8.29
C ILE A 16 -3.52 0.19 8.44
N GLU A 17 -4.68 0.71 8.84
CA GLU A 17 -4.86 2.15 9.06
C GLU A 17 -3.90 2.69 10.12
N ASN A 18 -3.74 1.99 11.24
CA ASN A 18 -2.81 2.44 12.28
C ASN A 18 -1.34 2.24 11.88
N ALA A 19 -1.00 1.21 11.11
CA ALA A 19 0.34 1.07 10.54
C ALA A 19 0.69 2.26 9.63
N VAL A 20 -0.24 2.68 8.76
CA VAL A 20 -0.06 3.87 7.91
C VAL A 20 0.02 5.14 8.76
N LYS A 21 -0.84 5.32 9.77
CA LYS A 21 -0.78 6.48 10.68
C LYS A 21 0.57 6.58 11.39
N ILE A 22 1.09 5.47 11.92
CA ILE A 22 2.39 5.43 12.60
C ILE A 22 3.51 5.74 11.61
N ALA A 23 3.49 5.18 10.41
CA ALA A 23 4.49 5.47 9.38
C ALA A 23 4.48 6.96 8.97
N ARG A 24 3.29 7.54 8.73
CA ARG A 24 3.14 8.97 8.42
C ARG A 24 3.63 9.85 9.56
N ALA A 25 3.27 9.53 10.80
CA ALA A 25 3.70 10.28 11.98
C ALA A 25 5.23 10.19 12.20
N ALA A 26 5.83 9.02 12.01
CA ALA A 26 7.26 8.82 12.21
C ALA A 26 8.12 9.48 11.12
N THR A 27 7.62 9.54 9.89
CA THR A 27 8.37 10.06 8.73
C THR A 27 8.05 11.51 8.38
N GLY A 28 6.88 12.01 8.78
CA GLY A 28 6.34 13.31 8.33
C GLY A 28 5.89 13.32 6.86
N ARG A 29 5.72 12.14 6.25
CA ARG A 29 5.45 11.98 4.81
C ARG A 29 4.02 11.49 4.57
N PRO A 30 3.34 11.90 3.49
CA PRO A 30 1.95 11.47 3.24
C PRO A 30 1.83 10.17 2.42
N GLY A 31 2.77 9.90 1.51
CA GLY A 31 2.61 8.89 0.47
C GLY A 31 2.62 7.46 0.98
N VAL A 32 1.76 6.62 0.40
CA VAL A 32 1.71 5.17 0.64
C VAL A 32 1.82 4.46 -0.71
N VAL A 33 2.74 3.51 -0.83
CA VAL A 33 2.84 2.66 -2.01
C VAL A 33 2.24 1.28 -1.72
N VAL A 34 1.40 0.80 -2.62
CA VAL A 34 0.80 -0.54 -2.61
C VAL A 34 1.02 -1.22 -3.96
N PHE A 35 0.58 -2.46 -4.09
CA PHE A 35 0.85 -3.25 -5.30
C PHE A 35 -0.43 -3.73 -5.98
N ASP A 36 -0.33 -4.04 -7.27
CA ASP A 36 -1.42 -4.69 -8.01
C ASP A 36 -1.89 -5.96 -7.30
N ARG A 37 -3.19 -6.24 -7.41
CA ARG A 37 -3.88 -7.40 -6.81
C ARG A 37 -3.93 -7.42 -5.28
N ALA A 38 -3.36 -6.43 -4.59
CA ALA A 38 -3.38 -6.34 -3.14
C ALA A 38 -4.81 -6.20 -2.55
N PHE A 39 -4.98 -6.72 -1.33
CA PHE A 39 -6.19 -6.55 -0.52
C PHE A 39 -5.81 -6.11 0.90
N HIS A 40 -6.27 -4.91 1.30
CA HIS A 40 -5.87 -4.31 2.58
C HIS A 40 -7.06 -3.96 3.49
N GLY A 41 -8.30 -4.19 3.04
CA GLY A 41 -9.51 -3.91 3.83
C GLY A 41 -10.58 -3.14 3.05
N ARG A 42 -11.60 -2.69 3.78
CA ARG A 42 -12.80 -2.04 3.23
C ARG A 42 -13.17 -0.70 3.88
N THR A 43 -12.26 -0.11 4.64
CA THR A 43 -12.37 1.30 5.08
C THR A 43 -11.91 2.24 3.96
N SER A 44 -12.14 3.55 4.06
CA SER A 44 -11.79 4.50 2.98
C SER A 44 -10.33 4.40 2.53
N LEU A 45 -9.38 4.38 3.49
CA LEU A 45 -7.96 4.23 3.20
C LEU A 45 -7.65 2.83 2.63
N THR A 46 -8.14 1.78 3.27
CA THR A 46 -7.80 0.41 2.86
C THR A 46 -8.46 -0.01 1.54
N MET A 47 -9.59 0.60 1.16
CA MET A 47 -10.17 0.49 -0.19
C MET A 47 -9.31 1.19 -1.24
N ALA A 48 -8.73 2.35 -0.94
CA ALA A 48 -7.79 3.01 -1.85
C ALA A 48 -6.54 2.14 -2.08
N MET A 49 -6.09 1.47 -1.01
CA MET A 49 -4.99 0.52 -1.01
C MET A 49 -5.33 -0.82 -1.71
N THR A 50 -6.60 -1.23 -1.72
CA THR A 50 -7.07 -2.47 -2.37
C THR A 50 -7.21 -2.33 -3.89
N ALA A 51 -6.70 -3.32 -4.63
CA ALA A 51 -6.64 -3.27 -6.09
C ALA A 51 -8.00 -3.51 -6.77
N LYS A 52 -8.70 -4.59 -6.37
CA LYS A 52 -9.87 -5.10 -7.09
C LYS A 52 -11.05 -4.13 -7.03
N LEU A 53 -11.58 -3.76 -8.20
CA LEU A 53 -12.64 -2.74 -8.36
C LEU A 53 -13.91 -3.04 -7.55
N VAL A 54 -14.31 -4.31 -7.46
CA VAL A 54 -15.53 -4.73 -6.75
C VAL A 54 -15.58 -4.29 -5.29
N TYR A 55 -14.43 -4.03 -4.66
CA TYR A 55 -14.37 -3.59 -3.27
C TYR A 55 -14.43 -2.07 -3.11
N LYS A 56 -14.35 -1.28 -4.19
CA LYS A 56 -14.28 0.19 -4.14
C LYS A 56 -15.25 0.93 -5.07
N GLN A 57 -15.91 0.23 -5.99
CA GLN A 57 -16.89 0.82 -6.89
C GLN A 57 -18.06 1.43 -6.11
N GLY A 58 -18.38 2.70 -6.37
CA GLY A 58 -19.51 3.41 -5.74
C GLY A 58 -19.21 4.04 -4.37
N PHE A 59 -17.99 3.89 -3.82
CA PHE A 59 -17.63 4.42 -2.50
C PHE A 59 -16.72 5.65 -2.53
N GLY A 60 -16.45 6.21 -3.71
CA GLY A 60 -15.54 7.35 -3.89
C GLY A 60 -16.15 8.71 -3.50
N PRO A 61 -15.29 9.74 -3.25
CA PRO A 61 -13.82 9.70 -3.31
C PRO A 61 -13.21 8.98 -2.10
N LEU A 62 -12.13 8.22 -2.35
CA LEU A 62 -11.37 7.50 -1.32
C LEU A 62 -10.16 8.32 -0.86
N ALA A 63 -9.46 7.83 0.18
CA ALA A 63 -8.24 8.47 0.68
C ALA A 63 -7.19 8.66 -0.43
N THR A 64 -6.53 9.82 -0.42
CA THR A 64 -5.51 10.24 -1.40
C THR A 64 -4.10 9.81 -1.00
N ASP A 65 -3.12 10.10 -1.87
CA ASP A 65 -1.70 9.78 -1.71
C ASP A 65 -1.42 8.28 -1.55
N VAL A 66 -2.19 7.47 -2.27
CA VAL A 66 -1.98 6.03 -2.42
C VAL A 66 -1.58 5.74 -3.86
N HIS A 67 -0.36 5.27 -4.04
CA HIS A 67 0.26 4.97 -5.33
C HIS A 67 0.39 3.46 -5.52
N ARG A 68 0.37 2.98 -6.77
CA ARG A 68 0.36 1.54 -7.06
C ARG A 68 1.44 1.15 -8.07
N ALA A 69 2.23 0.14 -7.72
CA ALA A 69 3.18 -0.51 -8.62
C ALA A 69 2.74 -1.95 -8.94
N ALA A 70 3.35 -2.58 -9.95
CA ALA A 70 3.11 -3.97 -10.27
C ALA A 70 3.62 -4.91 -9.15
N ALA A 71 2.86 -5.98 -8.85
CA ALA A 71 3.32 -7.08 -8.01
C ALA A 71 3.88 -8.22 -8.87
N PRO A 72 4.93 -8.95 -8.43
CA PRO A 72 5.41 -10.14 -9.12
C PRO A 72 4.28 -11.18 -9.28
N TYR A 73 4.08 -11.68 -10.50
CA TYR A 73 3.14 -12.77 -10.78
C TYR A 73 3.65 -13.55 -12.00
N PRO A 74 4.64 -14.45 -11.80
CA PRO A 74 5.31 -15.15 -12.90
C PRO A 74 4.36 -15.93 -13.81
N PHE A 75 3.32 -16.55 -13.23
CA PHE A 75 2.30 -17.28 -14.00
C PHE A 75 1.53 -16.39 -15.00
N ARG A 76 1.41 -15.08 -14.72
CA ARG A 76 0.81 -14.09 -15.66
C ARG A 76 1.86 -13.21 -16.33
N GLY A 77 3.12 -13.63 -16.35
CA GLY A 77 4.19 -12.98 -17.09
C GLY A 77 4.76 -11.72 -16.46
N VAL A 78 4.57 -11.49 -15.15
CA VAL A 78 5.22 -10.39 -14.43
C VAL A 78 6.33 -10.96 -13.56
N SER A 79 7.59 -10.75 -13.95
CA SER A 79 8.76 -11.16 -13.17
C SER A 79 8.98 -10.25 -11.96
N THR A 80 9.92 -10.62 -11.09
CA THR A 80 10.34 -9.76 -9.99
C THR A 80 11.04 -8.50 -10.52
N GLU A 81 11.82 -8.65 -11.59
CA GLU A 81 12.52 -7.57 -12.27
C GLU A 81 11.52 -6.57 -12.87
N ASP A 82 10.43 -7.03 -13.49
CA ASP A 82 9.36 -6.17 -14.01
C ASP A 82 8.68 -5.39 -12.88
N ALA A 83 8.41 -6.03 -11.74
CA ALA A 83 7.80 -5.38 -10.58
C ALA A 83 8.71 -4.29 -9.98
N LEU A 84 10.02 -4.57 -9.87
CA LEU A 84 11.00 -3.58 -9.43
C LEU A 84 11.15 -2.43 -10.43
N ALA A 85 11.15 -2.72 -11.73
CA ALA A 85 11.17 -1.70 -12.77
C ALA A 85 9.91 -0.81 -12.70
N SER A 86 8.73 -1.38 -12.47
CA SER A 86 7.49 -0.64 -12.24
C SER A 86 7.57 0.28 -11.01
N LEU A 87 8.14 -0.19 -9.90
CA LEU A 87 8.37 0.64 -8.71
C LEU A 87 9.35 1.79 -9.00
N GLY A 88 10.41 1.53 -9.78
CA GLY A 88 11.34 2.56 -10.23
C GLY A 88 10.67 3.63 -11.10
N LEU A 89 9.80 3.22 -12.02
CA LEU A 89 9.01 4.13 -12.85
C LEU A 89 8.04 4.98 -12.01
N LEU A 90 7.34 4.37 -11.05
CA LEU A 90 6.46 5.07 -10.12
C LEU A 90 7.21 6.21 -9.40
N PHE A 91 8.43 5.94 -8.93
CA PHE A 91 9.26 6.94 -8.26
C PHE A 91 9.89 7.98 -9.19
N ALA A 92 10.01 7.67 -10.48
CA ALA A 92 10.50 8.63 -11.46
C ALA A 92 9.39 9.56 -12.00
N GLN A 93 8.12 9.15 -11.92
CA GLN A 93 7.03 9.81 -12.63
C GLN A 93 5.89 10.30 -11.72
N ASP A 94 5.51 9.53 -10.70
CA ASP A 94 4.23 9.73 -10.00
C ASP A 94 4.38 10.20 -8.55
N VAL A 95 5.47 9.84 -7.86
CA VAL A 95 5.68 10.22 -6.45
C VAL A 95 7.16 10.36 -6.10
N ASP A 96 7.52 11.43 -5.40
CA ASP A 96 8.88 11.58 -4.85
C ASP A 96 9.12 10.52 -3.77
N PRO A 97 10.17 9.68 -3.85
CA PRO A 97 10.55 8.75 -2.78
C PRO A 97 10.66 9.41 -1.39
N LYS A 98 11.04 10.69 -1.34
CA LYS A 98 11.15 11.47 -0.10
C LYS A 98 9.80 11.88 0.49
N SER A 99 8.71 11.77 -0.26
CA SER A 99 7.34 11.98 0.23
C SER A 99 6.60 10.68 0.56
N VAL A 100 7.25 9.51 0.46
CA VAL A 100 6.65 8.21 0.82
C VAL A 100 6.95 7.85 2.27
N ALA A 101 5.89 7.61 3.04
CA ALA A 101 5.94 7.17 4.43
C ALA A 101 6.17 5.66 4.54
N CYS A 102 5.45 4.88 3.73
CA CYS A 102 5.56 3.43 3.75
C CYS A 102 5.22 2.78 2.41
N ILE A 103 5.75 1.57 2.25
CA ILE A 103 5.37 0.61 1.22
C ILE A 103 4.68 -0.54 1.94
N VAL A 104 3.48 -0.91 1.51
CA VAL A 104 2.70 -2.01 2.10
C VAL A 104 2.58 -3.14 1.09
N LEU A 105 3.08 -4.32 1.48
CA LEU A 105 3.13 -5.52 0.65
C LEU A 105 2.69 -6.73 1.47
N GLU A 106 1.91 -7.62 0.85
CA GLU A 106 1.62 -8.95 1.36
C GLU A 106 2.75 -9.90 0.89
N PRO A 107 3.47 -10.62 1.77
CA PRO A 107 4.53 -11.53 1.35
C PRO A 107 4.06 -12.60 0.35
N VAL A 108 2.81 -13.02 0.51
CA VAL A 108 2.03 -13.81 -0.46
C VAL A 108 0.64 -13.19 -0.48
N GLN A 109 0.16 -12.81 -1.67
CA GLN A 109 -1.17 -12.21 -1.84
C GLN A 109 -2.27 -13.28 -1.68
N GLY A 110 -3.34 -12.91 -0.97
CA GLY A 110 -4.50 -13.79 -0.73
C GLY A 110 -5.51 -13.88 -1.87
#